data_AF-A0A662FQT7-F1
#
_entry.id   AF-A0A662FQT7-F1
#
_cell.length_a   1.000
_cell.length_b   1.000
_cell.length_c   1.000
_cell.angle_alpha   90.00
_cell.angle_beta   90.00
_cell.angle_gamma   90.00
#
_symmetry.space_group_name_H-M   'P 1'
#
loop_
_entity.id
_entity.type
_entity.pdbx_description
1 polymer ?
#
loop_
_entity_poly.entity_id
_entity_poly.type
_entity_poly.pdbx_seq_one_letter_code
_entity_poly.pdbx_strand_id
1 'polypeptide(L)'
;MIEFFSSIERDGLIIGWEPRGTWHEQVDQLRTIFTQLDIVHVVDVLRRKPVLITEPMYFRLHGIGGREVNYRYKYTDSDLRKLLSICREYLRDIREIYIMFNNMYMAEDAMRLKELAKLKGLEVR
;
A
#
# COMPACT_ATOMS: atom_id res chain seq x y z
N MET A 1 13.98 7.84 13.56
CA MET A 1 13.63 7.33 12.21
C MET A 1 14.72 7.62 11.20
N ILE A 2 15.12 8.89 11.00
CA ILE A 2 16.19 9.24 10.06
C ILE A 2 17.48 8.47 10.36
N GLU A 3 18.01 8.59 11.58
CA GLU A 3 19.22 7.87 12.01
C GLU A 3 19.14 6.36 11.78
N PHE A 4 18.01 5.75 12.13
CA PHE A 4 17.77 4.31 11.95
C PHE A 4 17.80 3.87 10.48
N PHE A 5 17.13 4.59 9.58
CA PHE A 5 17.09 4.21 8.17
C PHE A 5 18.36 4.59 7.40
N SER A 6 19.07 5.61 7.86
CA SER A 6 20.36 6.01 7.28
C SER A 6 21.51 5.08 7.67
N SER A 7 21.37 4.30 8.75
CA SER A 7 22.40 3.33 9.16
C SER A 7 22.31 1.98 8.44
N ILE A 8 21.25 1.76 7.63
CA ILE A 8 21.06 0.52 6.89
C ILE A 8 21.82 0.61 5.57
N GLU A 9 22.83 -0.24 5.39
CA GLU A 9 23.46 -0.49 4.09
C GLU A 9 22.42 -1.11 3.14
N ARG A 10 22.17 -0.43 2.02
CA ARG A 10 21.05 -0.81 1.14
C ARG A 10 21.45 -1.79 0.06
N ASP A 11 22.62 -1.68 -0.56
CA ASP A 11 23.06 -2.60 -1.62
C ASP A 11 21.97 -2.94 -2.67
N GLY A 12 21.17 -1.94 -3.06
CA GLY A 12 20.04 -2.10 -4.00
C GLY A 12 18.71 -2.54 -3.39
N LEU A 13 18.63 -2.74 -2.07
CA LEU A 13 17.41 -3.02 -1.33
C LEU A 13 16.47 -1.81 -1.31
N ILE A 14 15.20 -2.09 -1.58
CA ILE A 14 14.10 -1.14 -1.42
C ILE A 14 13.56 -1.27 0.00
N ILE A 15 13.53 -0.17 0.74
CA ILE A 15 12.99 -0.14 2.11
C ILE A 15 11.57 0.41 2.07
N GLY A 16 10.62 -0.39 2.55
CA GLY A 16 9.24 0.04 2.79
C GLY A 16 9.00 0.31 4.27
N TRP A 17 8.32 1.42 4.58
CA TRP A 17 7.86 1.70 5.95
C TRP A 17 6.35 1.94 5.98
N GLU A 18 5.67 1.25 6.90
CA GLU A 18 4.26 1.44 7.22
C GLU A 18 4.14 2.21 8.54
N PRO A 19 3.94 3.55 8.53
CA PRO A 19 3.68 4.30 9.74
C PRO A 19 2.36 3.87 10.38
N ARG A 20 2.29 3.92 11.71
CA ARG A 20 1.12 3.48 12.51
C ARG A 20 0.77 4.50 13.59
N GLY A 21 -0.45 4.43 14.11
CA GLY A 21 -0.90 5.33 15.19
C GLY A 21 -0.87 6.81 14.80
N THR A 22 -0.32 7.66 15.67
CA THR A 22 -0.32 9.12 15.48
C THR A 22 0.57 9.60 14.34
N TRP A 23 1.43 8.74 13.77
CA TRP A 23 2.23 9.09 12.60
C TRP A 23 1.38 9.52 11.40
N HIS A 24 0.15 9.01 11.28
CA HIS A 24 -0.76 9.38 10.20
C HIS A 24 -1.17 10.86 10.22
N GLU A 25 -1.00 11.54 11.35
CA GLU A 25 -1.29 12.97 11.52
C GLU A 25 -0.08 13.83 11.15
N GLN A 26 1.11 13.24 11.01
CA GLN A 26 2.38 13.93 10.77
C GLN A 26 2.76 13.93 9.29
N VAL A 27 1.83 14.33 8.41
CA VAL A 27 1.98 14.20 6.94
C VAL A 27 3.24 14.88 6.40
N ASP A 28 3.57 16.08 6.84
CA ASP A 28 4.73 16.84 6.34
C ASP A 28 6.06 16.21 6.78
N GLN A 29 6.10 15.69 8.01
CA GLN A 29 7.27 14.99 8.53
C GLN A 29 7.47 13.65 7.81
N LEU A 30 6.38 12.89 7.60
CA LEU A 30 6.43 11.66 6.80
C LEU A 30 6.89 11.93 5.37
N ARG A 31 6.37 12.97 4.72
CA ARG A 31 6.81 13.37 3.37
C ARG A 31 8.30 13.66 3.35
N THR A 32 8.80 14.41 4.32
CA THR A 32 10.23 14.73 4.43
C THR A 32 11.07 13.47 4.57
N ILE A 33 10.70 12.57 5.49
CA ILE A 33 11.43 11.32 5.73
C ILE A 33 11.43 10.43 4.48
N PHE A 34 10.27 10.21 3.87
CA PHE A 34 10.14 9.33 2.70
C PHE A 34 10.93 9.86 1.50
N THR A 35 10.90 11.17 1.25
CA THR A 35 11.67 11.77 0.16
C THR A 35 13.17 11.74 0.43
N GLN A 36 13.61 12.14 1.63
CA GLN A 36 15.05 12.23 1.94
C GLN A 36 15.73 10.88 1.99
N LEU A 37 15.01 9.86 2.45
CA LEU A 37 15.57 8.54 2.67
C LEU A 37 15.12 7.55 1.60
N ASP A 38 14.46 7.98 0.52
CA ASP A 38 13.98 7.09 -0.55
C ASP A 38 13.28 5.83 0.00
N ILE A 39 12.29 6.06 0.87
CA ILE A 39 11.52 4.99 1.53
C ILE A 39 10.19 4.86 0.83
N VAL A 40 9.84 3.64 0.42
CA VAL A 40 8.52 3.31 -0.09
C VAL A 40 7.49 3.46 1.02
N HIS A 41 6.46 4.27 0.76
CA HIS A 41 5.38 4.45 1.69
C HIS A 41 4.42 3.25 1.62
N VAL A 42 4.48 2.39 2.64
CA VAL A 42 3.57 1.26 2.78
C VAL A 42 2.28 1.75 3.44
N VAL A 43 1.14 1.60 2.77
CA VAL A 43 -0.12 2.18 3.24
C VAL A 43 -1.35 1.32 2.91
N ASP A 44 -2.33 1.27 3.81
CA ASP A 44 -3.67 0.77 3.47
C ASP A 44 -4.45 1.84 2.70
N VAL A 45 -4.41 1.74 1.37
CA VAL A 45 -4.98 2.75 0.46
C VAL A 45 -6.51 2.81 0.51
N LEU A 46 -7.18 1.77 1.03
CA LEU A 46 -8.63 1.77 1.22
C LEU A 46 -9.05 2.57 2.45
N ARG A 47 -8.10 2.91 3.33
CA ARG A 47 -8.31 3.69 4.54
C ARG A 47 -7.75 5.10 4.43
N ARG A 48 -6.60 5.30 3.76
CA ARG A 48 -5.91 6.59 3.68
C ARG A 48 -5.24 6.79 2.33
N LYS A 49 -5.06 8.05 1.93
CA LYS A 49 -4.26 8.38 0.74
C LYS A 49 -2.77 8.22 1.05
N PRO A 50 -1.94 7.80 0.09
CA PRO A 50 -0.49 7.86 0.19
C PRO A 50 -0.02 9.29 0.43
N VAL A 51 0.97 9.46 1.31
CA VAL A 51 1.62 10.77 1.54
C VAL A 51 2.44 11.17 0.31
N LEU A 52 3.11 10.21 -0.32
CA LEU A 52 3.97 10.39 -1.47
C LEU A 52 3.72 9.27 -2.48
N ILE A 53 3.80 9.59 -3.78
CA ILE A 53 3.87 8.58 -4.84
C ILE A 53 5.32 8.10 -4.89
N THR A 54 5.52 6.79 -4.73
CA THR A 54 6.83 6.12 -4.72
C THR A 54 6.87 5.11 -5.86
N GLU A 55 8.05 4.75 -6.34
CA GLU A 55 8.22 3.76 -7.41
C GLU A 55 9.14 2.63 -6.90
N PRO A 56 8.59 1.47 -6.51
CA PRO A 56 7.18 1.07 -6.62
C PRO A 56 6.30 1.64 -5.49
N MET A 57 4.98 1.64 -5.68
CA MET A 57 4.05 1.83 -4.56
C MET A 57 3.77 0.50 -3.87
N TYR A 58 3.54 0.54 -2.56
CA TYR A 58 3.20 -0.66 -1.78
C TYR A 58 1.94 -0.45 -0.94
N PHE A 59 0.87 -1.14 -1.31
CA PHE A 59 -0.36 -1.21 -0.54
C PHE A 59 -0.42 -2.45 0.35
N ARG A 60 -0.73 -2.24 1.61
CA ARG A 60 -0.86 -3.31 2.60
C ARG A 60 -2.21 -3.20 3.26
N LEU A 61 -3.06 -4.21 3.06
CA LEU A 61 -4.50 -4.12 3.30
C LEU A 61 -4.88 -4.92 4.55
N HIS A 62 -5.42 -4.25 5.58
CA HIS A 62 -5.65 -4.88 6.90
C HIS A 62 -7.12 -5.12 7.22
N GLY A 63 -8.01 -5.00 6.24
CA GLY A 63 -9.44 -5.05 6.41
C GLY A 63 -10.08 -3.70 6.71
N ILE A 64 -11.34 -3.52 6.32
CA ILE A 64 -12.09 -2.28 6.53
C ILE A 64 -12.80 -2.35 7.89
N GLY A 65 -12.80 -1.23 8.63
CA GLY A 65 -13.45 -1.12 9.94
C GLY A 65 -13.00 0.12 10.72
N GLY A 66 -13.58 0.29 11.91
CA GLY A 66 -13.32 1.45 12.77
C GLY A 66 -11.97 1.43 13.51
N ARG A 67 -11.32 0.27 13.63
CA ARG A 67 -9.98 0.13 14.24
C ARG A 67 -8.89 0.23 13.19
N GLU A 68 -7.64 0.40 13.64
CA GLU A 68 -6.49 0.49 12.75
C GLU A 68 -6.31 -0.74 11.83
N VAL A 69 -6.69 -1.92 12.32
CA VAL A 69 -6.71 -3.18 11.58
C VAL A 69 -8.01 -3.93 11.84
N ASN A 70 -8.46 -4.69 10.84
CA ASN A 70 -9.56 -5.64 10.93
C ASN A 70 -9.24 -6.93 10.16
N TYR A 71 -8.35 -7.75 10.72
CA TYR A 71 -7.89 -8.98 10.06
C TYR A 71 -9.00 -9.98 9.72
N ARG A 72 -10.15 -9.91 10.39
CA ARG A 72 -11.30 -10.78 10.12
C ARG A 72 -12.19 -10.29 8.98
N TYR A 73 -11.91 -9.12 8.43
CA TYR A 73 -12.67 -8.60 7.30
C TYR A 73 -12.41 -9.45 6.06
N LYS A 74 -13.48 -9.79 5.34
CA LYS A 74 -13.43 -10.38 4.01
C LYS A 74 -13.84 -9.31 3.00
N TYR A 75 -12.97 -9.01 2.05
CA TYR A 75 -13.23 -7.93 1.11
C TYR A 75 -14.38 -8.28 0.17
N THR A 76 -15.29 -7.33 -0.04
CA THR A 76 -16.37 -7.49 -1.01
C THR A 76 -15.86 -7.20 -2.42
N ASP A 77 -16.57 -7.68 -3.45
CA ASP A 77 -16.25 -7.32 -4.85
C ASP A 77 -16.27 -5.80 -5.07
N SER A 78 -17.12 -5.08 -4.33
CA SER A 78 -17.18 -3.61 -4.38
C SER A 78 -15.88 -2.99 -3.87
N ASP A 79 -15.34 -3.50 -2.77
CA ASP A 79 -14.06 -3.03 -2.21
C ASP A 79 -12.90 -3.31 -3.15
N LEU A 80 -12.87 -4.51 -3.75
CA LEU A 80 -11.83 -4.89 -4.70
C LEU A 80 -11.90 -4.04 -5.98
N ARG A 81 -13.11 -3.74 -6.48
CA ARG A 81 -13.29 -2.81 -7.61
C ARG A 81 -12.84 -1.39 -7.26
N LYS A 82 -13.12 -0.92 -6.05
CA LYS A 82 -12.62 0.37 -5.54
C LYS A 82 -11.09 0.37 -5.50
N LEU A 83 -10.48 -0.69 -4.98
CA LEU A 83 -9.03 -0.86 -4.95
C LEU A 83 -8.43 -0.80 -6.37
N LEU A 84 -9.01 -1.50 -7.35
CA LEU A 84 -8.55 -1.44 -8.73
C LEU A 84 -8.68 -0.04 -9.35
N SER A 85 -9.75 0.70 -9.03
CA SER A 85 -9.90 2.09 -9.48
C SER A 85 -8.77 2.96 -8.95
N ILE A 86 -8.47 2.84 -7.65
CA ILE A 86 -7.35 3.54 -7.01
C ILE A 86 -6.02 3.16 -7.67
N CYS A 87 -5.78 1.87 -7.92
CA CYS A 87 -4.56 1.41 -8.59
C CYS A 87 -4.42 2.01 -10.00
N ARG A 88 -5.52 2.09 -10.77
CA ARG A 88 -5.51 2.70 -12.11
C ARG A 88 -5.21 4.19 -12.11
N GLU A 89 -5.53 4.89 -11.03
CA GLU A 89 -5.17 6.31 -10.90
C GLU A 89 -3.65 6.45 -10.73
N TYR A 90 -3.05 5.69 -9.81
CA TYR A 90 -1.61 5.76 -9.55
C TYR A 90 -0.74 5.18 -10.67
N LEU A 91 -1.18 4.11 -11.34
CA LEU A 91 -0.47 3.51 -12.49
C LEU A 91 -0.36 4.44 -13.71
N ARG A 92 -0.92 5.65 -13.67
CA ARG A 92 -0.66 6.69 -14.68
C ARG A 92 0.72 7.31 -14.51
N ASP A 93 1.23 7.33 -13.28
CA ASP A 93 2.45 8.03 -12.91
C ASP A 93 3.62 7.06 -12.59
N ILE A 94 3.34 5.78 -12.37
CA ILE A 94 4.33 4.75 -12.00
C ILE A 94 4.12 3.44 -12.77
N ARG A 95 5.12 2.57 -12.77
CA ARG A 95 5.08 1.29 -13.51
C ARG A 95 4.38 0.17 -12.76
N GLU A 96 4.53 0.10 -11.43
CA GLU A 96 4.03 -1.04 -10.66
C GLU A 96 3.57 -0.71 -9.24
N ILE A 97 2.63 -1.52 -8.75
CA ILE A 97 2.05 -1.45 -7.42
C ILE A 97 2.08 -2.84 -6.81
N TYR A 98 2.73 -2.98 -5.64
CA TYR A 98 2.66 -4.20 -4.84
C TYR A 98 1.46 -4.12 -3.91
N ILE A 99 0.63 -5.16 -3.89
CA ILE A 99 -0.55 -5.26 -3.03
C ILE A 99 -0.41 -6.51 -2.17
N MET A 100 -0.39 -6.32 -0.85
CA MET A 100 -0.39 -7.42 0.11
C MET A 100 -1.67 -7.38 0.92
N PHE A 101 -2.52 -8.39 0.72
CA PHE A 101 -3.65 -8.66 1.60
C PHE A 101 -3.12 -9.23 2.92
N ASN A 102 -3.42 -8.54 4.03
CA ASN A 102 -2.99 -8.93 5.37
C ASN A 102 -4.17 -9.38 6.24
N ASN A 103 -5.26 -9.86 5.65
CA ASN A 103 -6.44 -10.36 6.36
C ASN A 103 -6.48 -11.90 6.37
N MET A 104 -7.35 -12.51 7.18
CA MET A 104 -7.47 -13.97 7.30
C MET A 104 -7.87 -14.65 5.98
N TYR A 105 -8.53 -13.92 5.07
CA TYR A 105 -8.96 -14.43 3.77
C TYR A 105 -8.03 -14.00 2.62
N MET A 106 -6.79 -13.62 2.94
CA MET A 106 -5.86 -12.99 2.00
C MET A 106 -5.67 -13.75 0.67
N ALA A 107 -5.60 -15.08 0.71
CA ALA A 107 -5.43 -15.88 -0.50
C ALA A 107 -6.66 -15.79 -1.42
N GLU A 108 -7.86 -15.88 -0.85
CA GLU A 108 -9.10 -15.78 -1.61
C GLU A 108 -9.31 -14.36 -2.16
N ASP A 109 -9.06 -13.35 -1.33
CA ASP A 109 -9.22 -11.95 -1.73
C ASP A 109 -8.19 -11.53 -2.79
N ALA A 110 -6.94 -12.00 -2.70
CA ALA A 110 -5.93 -11.79 -3.73
C ALA A 110 -6.29 -12.45 -5.06
N MET A 111 -6.79 -13.70 -5.03
CA MET A 111 -7.24 -14.39 -6.24
C MET A 111 -8.43 -13.69 -6.89
N ARG A 112 -9.41 -13.25 -6.10
CA ARG A 112 -10.56 -12.48 -6.61
C ARG A 112 -10.13 -11.14 -7.21
N LEU A 113 -9.18 -10.43 -6.58
CA LEU A 113 -8.61 -9.21 -7.15
C LEU A 113 -7.94 -9.48 -8.49
N LYS A 114 -7.14 -10.56 -8.60
CA LYS A 114 -6.44 -10.96 -9.83
C LYS A 114 -7.42 -11.21 -10.98
N GLU A 115 -8.52 -11.91 -10.72
CA GLU A 115 -9.56 -12.14 -11.73
C GLU A 115 -10.28 -10.84 -12.14
N LEU A 116 -10.64 -9.99 -11.19
CA LEU A 116 -11.23 -8.68 -11.49
C LEU A 116 -10.28 -7.76 -12.27
N ALA A 117 -8.98 -7.82 -12.00
CA ALA A 117 -7.96 -7.03 -12.67
C ALA A 117 -7.79 -7.46 -14.13
N LYS A 118 -7.75 -8.77 -14.41
CA LYS A 118 -7.71 -9.32 -15.78
C LYS A 118 -8.91 -8.84 -16.61
N LEU A 119 -10.12 -8.88 -16.05
CA LEU A 119 -11.33 -8.38 -16.72
C LEU A 119 -11.28 -6.88 -17.03
N LYS A 120 -10.41 -6.13 -16.35
CA LYS A 120 -10.19 -4.69 -16.54
C LYS A 120 -8.96 -4.36 -17.39
N GLY A 121 -8.28 -5.38 -17.93
CA GLY A 121 -7.07 -5.24 -18.75
C GLY A 121 -5.82 -4.85 -17.97
N LEU A 122 -5.78 -5.14 -16.67
CA LEU A 122 -4.59 -4.92 -15.84
C LEU A 122 -3.76 -6.20 -15.74
N GLU A 123 -2.46 -6.06 -15.95
CA GLU A 123 -1.51 -7.16 -15.73
C GLU A 123 -1.32 -7.37 -14.22
N VAL A 124 -1.49 -8.60 -13.75
CA VAL A 124 -1.24 -9.00 -12.37
C VAL A 124 -0.36 -10.23 -12.37
N ARG A 125 0.83 -10.10 -11.80
CA ARG A 125 1.83 -11.16 -11.68
C ARG A 125 1.58 -11.94 -10.41
#